data_AF-A6HD13-F1
#
_entry.id   AF-A6HD13-F1
#
_cell.length_a   1.000
_cell.length_b   1.000
_cell.length_c   1.000
_cell.angle_alpha   90.00
_cell.angle_beta   90.00
_cell.angle_gamma   90.00
#
_symmetry.space_group_name_H-M   'P 1'
#
loop_
_entity.id
_entity.type
_entity.pdbx_description
1 polymer ?
#
loop_
_entity_poly.entity_id
_entity_poly.type
_entity_poly.pdbx_seq_one_letter_code
_entity_poly.pdbx_strand_id
1 'polypeptide(L)'
;MDIAAALKRGNREWYDQLLNAKSPREQPGPQRLAGLVELADIIYEDLQSCYGVYASLFHGILKVDFFTLTFRQLERLVAEEAWVLTEELSPKMNLEVASGLFELYLTLADTQRFWSCIPGRESRSLALAGIHTPFLPAVKLWLQVLRDQAKWRLQGAVDVDTLEPVDAASKHSSSAATASLCLSHIQELWVRLAWPDPAQAQGLGTQLSQDMCEASLFYTELLRKKVDTQPGAAGEAVSEQLCVVLNNVELVRRASGQALRGLAWSEGANGLEGVLPRPLLSSIQALDEDLLREAHTVTAHLTSKMVADIRKYVQHISLSPDSIQNDEAVAPLLKYLDEKLALLNDSLVKENLSRVLEALWELLLQAILQALSANRGVSADFYGRFHFTLEALVSFFHAEGQGLPLENLRDGSYKVSGALCRNKFASVPCSGHPCVGETTWPPGSSGDSEDCHFPCRGWRRSCGYTNAPPESALSSSTWTSSSRGPWSRTGLAA
;
A
#
# COMPACT_ATOMS: atom_id res chain seq x y z
N MET A 1 15.27 33.72 -50.62
CA MET A 1 14.10 33.14 -49.93
C MET A 1 14.35 33.26 -48.44
N ASP A 2 13.47 33.93 -47.71
CA ASP A 2 13.53 33.93 -46.25
C ASP A 2 13.04 32.57 -45.75
N ILE A 3 13.98 31.71 -45.35
CA ILE A 3 13.71 30.33 -44.90
C ILE A 3 12.77 30.35 -43.70
N ALA A 4 12.90 31.32 -42.79
CA ALA A 4 12.03 31.43 -41.63
C ALA A 4 10.59 31.80 -42.05
N ALA A 5 10.42 32.66 -43.05
CA ALA A 5 9.10 32.98 -43.60
C ALA A 5 8.45 31.78 -44.32
N ALA A 6 9.24 30.99 -45.06
CA ALA A 6 8.76 29.77 -45.71
C ALA A 6 8.31 28.71 -44.69
N LEU A 7 9.12 28.48 -43.64
CA LEU A 7 8.77 27.58 -42.53
C LEU A 7 7.50 28.03 -41.82
N LYS A 8 7.39 29.33 -41.49
CA LYS A 8 6.17 29.85 -40.85
C LYS A 8 4.92 29.65 -41.69
N ARG A 9 5.03 29.83 -43.01
CA ARG A 9 3.93 29.60 -43.94
C ARG A 9 3.56 28.12 -43.99
N GLY A 10 4.54 27.23 -44.17
CA GLY A 10 4.31 25.79 -44.20
C GLY A 10 3.65 25.26 -42.94
N ASN A 11 4.14 25.67 -41.76
CA ASN A 11 3.55 25.29 -40.47
C ASN A 11 2.09 25.76 -40.34
N ARG A 12 1.79 26.98 -40.81
CA ARG A 12 0.42 27.52 -40.78
C ARG A 12 -0.51 26.74 -41.71
N GLU A 13 -0.08 26.53 -42.95
CA GLU A 13 -0.86 25.78 -43.95
C GLU A 13 -1.12 24.35 -43.51
N TRP A 14 -0.11 23.67 -42.95
CA TRP A 14 -0.25 22.33 -42.39
C TRP A 14 -1.23 22.30 -41.21
N TYR A 15 -1.09 23.23 -40.26
CA TYR A 15 -2.01 23.34 -39.12
C TYR A 15 -3.46 23.60 -39.57
N ASP A 16 -3.68 24.56 -40.47
CA ASP A 16 -5.03 24.91 -40.94
C ASP A 16 -5.67 23.74 -41.71
N GLN A 17 -4.90 22.98 -42.51
CA GLN A 17 -5.38 21.75 -43.15
C GLN A 17 -5.78 20.70 -42.12
N LEU A 18 -4.96 20.49 -41.08
CA LEU A 18 -5.24 19.53 -40.02
C LEU A 18 -6.46 19.93 -39.19
N LEU A 19 -6.59 21.22 -38.84
CA LEU A 19 -7.74 21.76 -38.13
C LEU A 19 -9.03 21.55 -38.90
N ASN A 20 -9.05 21.88 -40.19
CA ASN A 20 -10.22 21.69 -41.04
C ASN A 20 -10.55 20.22 -41.28
N ALA A 21 -9.57 19.31 -41.22
CA ALA A 21 -9.81 17.88 -41.37
C ALA A 21 -10.30 17.21 -40.09
N LYS A 22 -9.78 17.63 -38.92
CA LYS A 22 -9.99 16.96 -37.64
C LYS A 22 -11.04 17.63 -36.76
N SER A 23 -11.00 18.97 -36.66
CA SER A 23 -11.91 19.75 -35.82
C SER A 23 -12.46 20.97 -36.57
N PRO A 24 -13.28 20.77 -37.62
CA PRO A 24 -13.90 21.86 -38.37
C PRO A 24 -14.73 22.77 -37.45
N ARG A 25 -14.59 24.09 -37.60
CA ARG A 25 -15.24 25.07 -36.70
C ARG A 25 -16.76 25.11 -36.85
N GLU A 26 -17.29 24.59 -37.95
CA GLU A 26 -18.72 24.50 -38.23
C GLU A 26 -19.42 23.39 -37.44
N GLN A 27 -18.66 22.44 -36.89
CA GLN A 27 -19.21 21.33 -36.11
C GLN A 27 -19.61 21.77 -34.69
N PRO A 28 -20.55 21.07 -34.03
CA PRO A 28 -20.87 21.28 -32.63
C PRO A 28 -19.65 21.07 -31.72
N GLY A 29 -19.53 21.87 -30.65
CA GLY A 29 -18.42 21.82 -29.69
C GLY A 29 -17.98 20.41 -29.24
N PRO A 30 -18.87 19.49 -28.81
CA PRO A 30 -18.46 18.15 -28.40
C PRO A 30 -17.78 17.32 -29.50
N GLN A 31 -18.22 17.46 -30.76
CA GLN A 31 -17.58 16.79 -31.89
C GLN A 31 -16.22 17.42 -32.21
N ARG A 32 -16.13 18.75 -32.12
CA ARG A 32 -14.87 19.49 -32.24
C ARG A 32 -13.87 19.08 -31.17
N LEU A 33 -14.32 18.79 -29.94
CA LEU A 33 -13.43 18.39 -28.84
C LEU A 33 -12.66 17.11 -29.15
N ALA A 34 -13.35 16.06 -29.60
CA ALA A 34 -12.68 14.81 -29.98
C ALA A 34 -11.66 15.04 -31.10
N GLY A 35 -12.03 15.83 -32.11
CA GLY A 35 -11.14 16.22 -33.20
C GLY A 35 -9.93 17.05 -32.74
N LEU A 36 -10.12 17.95 -31.78
CA LEU A 36 -9.06 18.80 -31.25
C LEU A 36 -8.07 18.01 -30.38
N VAL A 37 -8.53 17.00 -29.64
CA VAL A 37 -7.66 16.04 -28.95
C VAL A 37 -6.76 15.33 -29.96
N GLU A 38 -7.33 14.79 -31.04
CA GLU A 38 -6.52 14.15 -32.10
C GLU A 38 -5.52 15.11 -32.75
N LEU A 39 -5.94 16.36 -33.02
CA LEU A 39 -5.07 17.37 -33.58
C LEU A 39 -3.92 17.72 -32.64
N ALA A 40 -4.19 17.88 -31.35
CA ALA A 40 -3.16 18.15 -30.34
C ALA A 40 -2.16 16.99 -30.23
N ASP A 41 -2.64 15.75 -30.29
CA ASP A 41 -1.78 14.55 -30.29
C ASP A 41 -0.84 14.54 -31.51
N ILE A 42 -1.36 14.82 -32.71
CA ILE A 42 -0.56 14.89 -33.94
C ILE A 42 0.49 16.01 -33.86
N ILE A 43 0.13 17.18 -33.32
CA ILE A 43 1.09 18.28 -33.11
C ILE A 43 2.17 17.88 -32.12
N TYR A 44 1.81 17.22 -31.02
CA TYR A 44 2.78 16.74 -30.04
C TYR A 44 3.78 15.76 -30.67
N GLU A 45 3.31 14.77 -31.45
CA GLU A 45 4.15 13.81 -32.18
C GLU A 45 5.05 14.49 -33.22
N ASP A 46 4.53 15.49 -33.95
CA ASP A 46 5.33 16.28 -34.90
C ASP A 46 6.41 17.10 -34.18
N LEU A 47 6.09 17.71 -33.04
CA LEU A 47 7.05 18.46 -32.23
C LEU A 47 8.16 17.56 -31.66
N GLN A 48 7.82 16.34 -31.24
CA GLN A 48 8.82 15.34 -30.86
C GLN A 48 9.79 15.06 -32.00
N SER A 49 9.26 14.85 -33.22
CA SER A 49 10.07 14.62 -34.42
C SER A 49 10.90 15.83 -34.81
N CYS A 50 10.32 17.03 -34.71
CA CYS A 50 10.98 18.31 -34.93
C CYS A 50 12.19 18.48 -34.01
N TYR A 51 12.05 18.13 -32.73
CA TYR A 51 13.14 18.22 -31.77
C TYR A 51 14.18 17.12 -31.99
N GLY A 52 13.75 15.85 -32.03
CA GLY A 52 14.64 14.69 -32.01
C GLY A 52 15.39 14.45 -33.33
N VAL A 53 14.81 14.82 -34.47
CA VAL A 53 15.36 14.53 -35.80
C VAL A 53 15.75 15.81 -36.52
N TYR A 54 14.81 16.75 -36.68
CA TYR A 54 14.98 17.85 -37.63
C TYR A 54 15.79 19.03 -37.09
N ALA A 55 15.76 19.29 -35.78
CA ALA A 55 16.46 20.43 -35.17
C ALA A 55 17.95 20.46 -35.51
N SER A 56 18.63 19.31 -35.40
CA SER A 56 20.07 19.19 -35.68
C SER A 56 20.39 19.34 -37.18
N LEU A 57 19.54 18.81 -38.06
CA LEU A 57 19.70 18.90 -39.50
C LEU A 57 19.59 20.35 -39.99
N PHE A 58 18.54 21.06 -39.56
CA PHE A 58 18.33 22.46 -39.93
C PHE A 58 19.41 23.38 -39.35
N HIS A 59 19.83 23.14 -38.11
CA HIS A 59 20.93 23.89 -37.51
C HIS A 59 22.27 23.60 -38.22
N GLY A 60 22.52 22.35 -38.60
CA GLY A 60 23.74 21.93 -39.28
C GLY A 60 23.88 22.54 -40.68
N ILE A 61 22.82 22.45 -41.49
CA ILE A 61 22.83 22.81 -42.91
C ILE A 61 22.51 24.30 -43.12
N LEU A 62 21.47 24.80 -42.47
CA LEU A 62 20.89 26.12 -42.76
C LEU A 62 21.21 27.15 -41.67
N LYS A 63 21.78 26.74 -40.54
CA LYS A 63 22.02 27.59 -39.36
C LYS A 63 20.74 28.25 -38.83
N VAL A 64 19.60 27.58 -39.00
CA VAL A 64 18.28 28.03 -38.54
C VAL A 64 17.86 27.22 -37.31
N ASP A 65 17.37 27.92 -36.27
CA ASP A 65 16.69 27.27 -35.15
C ASP A 65 15.26 26.87 -35.53
N PHE A 66 15.17 25.77 -36.28
CA PHE A 66 13.92 25.24 -36.81
C PHE A 66 12.93 24.89 -35.69
N PHE A 67 13.41 24.23 -34.63
CA PHE A 67 12.53 23.77 -33.55
C PHE A 67 11.85 24.94 -32.83
N THR A 68 12.61 25.95 -32.40
CA THR A 68 12.04 27.10 -31.70
C THR A 68 11.01 27.84 -32.57
N LEU A 69 11.27 27.98 -33.87
CA LEU A 69 10.35 28.62 -34.81
C LEU A 69 9.04 27.84 -34.95
N THR A 70 9.14 26.53 -35.19
CA THR A 70 7.99 25.64 -35.36
C THR A 70 7.18 25.53 -34.09
N PHE A 71 7.85 25.26 -32.96
CA PHE A 71 7.21 25.13 -31.65
C PHE A 71 6.42 26.39 -31.26
N ARG A 72 7.03 27.58 -31.32
CA ARG A 72 6.35 28.83 -30.95
C ARG A 72 5.10 29.11 -31.78
N GLN A 73 5.11 28.68 -33.03
CA GLN A 73 3.94 28.85 -33.89
C GLN A 73 2.87 27.81 -33.57
N LEU A 74 3.21 26.53 -33.54
CA LEU A 74 2.24 25.46 -33.32
C LEU A 74 1.61 25.52 -31.93
N GLU A 75 2.39 25.80 -30.88
CA GLU A 75 1.83 25.94 -29.53
C GLU A 75 0.80 27.07 -29.48
N ARG A 76 1.06 28.19 -30.19
CA ARG A 76 0.15 29.34 -30.20
C ARG A 76 -1.16 29.00 -30.89
N LEU A 77 -1.09 28.33 -32.04
CA LEU A 77 -2.27 27.96 -32.80
C LEU A 77 -3.16 26.98 -32.02
N VAL A 78 -2.57 25.95 -31.41
CA VAL A 78 -3.33 24.98 -30.62
C VAL A 78 -3.86 25.57 -29.32
N ALA A 79 -3.09 26.47 -28.66
CA ALA A 79 -3.54 27.17 -27.46
C ALA A 79 -4.76 28.07 -27.74
N GLU A 80 -4.73 28.82 -28.85
CA GLU A 80 -5.84 29.68 -29.29
C GLU A 80 -7.12 28.84 -29.50
N GLU A 81 -7.05 27.71 -30.22
CA GLU A 81 -8.21 26.83 -30.45
C GLU A 81 -8.70 26.14 -29.17
N ALA A 82 -7.78 25.64 -28.35
CA ALA A 82 -8.11 24.98 -27.08
C ALA A 82 -8.81 25.93 -26.11
N TRP A 83 -8.35 27.18 -26.02
CA TRP A 83 -8.98 28.20 -25.18
C TRP A 83 -10.41 28.48 -25.64
N VAL A 84 -10.60 28.77 -26.93
CA VAL A 84 -11.92 29.09 -27.50
C VAL A 84 -12.90 27.96 -27.29
N LEU A 85 -12.48 26.71 -27.56
CA LEU A 85 -13.36 25.56 -27.42
C LEU A 85 -13.71 25.27 -25.95
N THR A 86 -12.75 25.43 -25.03
CA THR A 86 -13.00 25.23 -23.60
C THR A 86 -14.01 26.23 -23.06
N GLU A 87 -13.90 27.51 -23.44
CA GLU A 87 -14.87 28.54 -23.07
C GLU A 87 -16.27 28.27 -23.66
N GLU A 88 -16.35 27.82 -24.92
CA GLU A 88 -17.61 27.42 -25.56
C GLU A 88 -18.30 26.26 -24.82
N LEU A 89 -17.51 25.31 -24.32
CA LEU A 89 -17.98 24.10 -23.65
C LEU A 89 -18.25 24.28 -22.16
N SER A 90 -17.65 25.30 -21.52
CA SER A 90 -17.83 25.64 -20.11
C SER A 90 -19.30 25.66 -19.64
N PRO A 91 -20.25 26.34 -20.31
CA PRO A 91 -21.66 26.33 -19.89
C PRO A 91 -22.38 24.98 -20.08
N LYS A 92 -21.80 24.05 -20.85
CA LYS A 92 -22.35 22.73 -21.15
C LYS A 92 -21.55 21.61 -20.47
N MET A 93 -20.79 21.94 -19.43
CA MET A 93 -19.92 21.00 -18.73
C MET A 93 -20.69 19.79 -18.22
N ASN A 94 -20.34 18.61 -18.75
CA ASN A 94 -20.82 17.31 -18.31
C ASN A 94 -19.62 16.35 -18.26
N LEU A 95 -19.85 15.09 -17.90
CA LEU A 95 -18.75 14.12 -17.75
C LEU A 95 -18.01 13.84 -19.07
N GLU A 96 -18.73 13.71 -20.18
CA GLU A 96 -18.14 13.43 -21.50
C GLU A 96 -17.23 14.58 -21.94
N VAL A 97 -17.73 15.81 -21.81
CA VAL A 97 -16.98 17.04 -22.09
C VAL A 97 -15.78 17.18 -21.15
N ALA A 98 -15.94 16.93 -19.85
CA ALA A 98 -14.84 16.99 -18.89
C ALA A 98 -13.74 15.97 -19.19
N SER A 99 -14.11 14.77 -19.63
CA SER A 99 -13.16 13.73 -20.01
C SER A 99 -12.36 14.11 -21.26
N GLY A 100 -13.02 14.61 -22.30
CA GLY A 100 -12.32 15.09 -23.50
C GLY A 100 -11.43 16.31 -23.22
N LEU A 101 -11.88 17.25 -22.38
CA LEU A 101 -11.08 18.41 -21.97
C LEU A 101 -9.89 18.01 -21.10
N PHE A 102 -10.06 17.01 -20.23
CA PHE A 102 -8.97 16.45 -19.43
C PHE A 102 -7.90 15.82 -20.33
N GLU A 103 -8.30 15.01 -21.31
CA GLU A 103 -7.38 14.43 -22.30
C GLU A 103 -6.63 15.53 -23.09
N LEU A 104 -7.36 16.53 -23.59
CA LEU A 104 -6.76 17.67 -24.29
C LEU A 104 -5.74 18.39 -23.41
N TYR A 105 -6.08 18.64 -22.14
CA TYR A 105 -5.17 19.30 -21.20
C TYR A 105 -3.88 18.51 -21.00
N LEU A 106 -3.94 17.19 -20.83
CA LEU A 106 -2.75 16.37 -20.65
C LEU A 106 -1.80 16.48 -21.85
N THR A 107 -2.32 16.43 -23.08
CA THR A 107 -1.50 16.61 -24.29
C THR A 107 -0.89 18.01 -24.38
N LEU A 108 -1.65 19.06 -24.00
CA LEU A 108 -1.13 20.42 -23.95
C LEU A 108 -0.07 20.60 -22.85
N ALA A 109 -0.24 19.98 -21.68
CA ALA A 109 0.73 19.99 -20.59
C ALA A 109 2.01 19.23 -20.96
N ASP A 110 1.90 18.09 -21.65
CA ASP A 110 3.04 17.36 -22.21
C ASP A 110 3.76 18.23 -23.27
N THR A 111 3.01 18.98 -24.10
CA THR A 111 3.58 19.94 -25.07
C THR A 111 4.32 21.10 -24.39
N GLN A 112 3.84 21.61 -23.25
CA GLN A 112 4.55 22.66 -22.49
C GLN A 112 5.94 22.23 -22.02
N ARG A 113 6.22 20.93 -21.85
CA ARG A 113 7.54 20.45 -21.38
C ARG A 113 8.67 20.78 -22.35
N PHE A 114 8.36 20.99 -23.63
CA PHE A 114 9.30 21.46 -24.64
C PHE A 114 9.82 22.89 -24.40
N TRP A 115 9.21 23.67 -23.50
CA TRP A 115 9.75 24.98 -23.10
C TRP A 115 11.18 24.90 -22.56
N SER A 116 11.54 23.76 -21.96
CA SER A 116 12.91 23.49 -21.51
C SER A 116 13.95 23.55 -22.63
N CYS A 117 13.52 23.29 -23.87
CA CYS A 117 14.35 23.16 -25.06
C CYS A 117 14.56 24.48 -25.82
N ILE A 118 13.96 25.60 -25.37
CA ILE A 118 13.99 26.90 -26.08
C ILE A 118 15.04 27.84 -25.44
N PRO A 119 16.05 28.32 -26.20
CA PRO A 119 17.06 29.26 -25.70
C PRO A 119 16.52 30.70 -25.48
N GLY A 120 17.06 31.43 -24.49
CA GLY A 120 16.86 32.90 -24.33
C GLY A 120 15.55 33.35 -23.67
N ARG A 121 15.18 32.78 -22.52
CA ARG A 121 13.83 32.82 -21.91
C ARG A 121 13.31 34.20 -21.48
N GLU A 122 12.02 34.41 -21.79
CA GLU A 122 11.01 34.83 -20.81
C GLU A 122 9.80 33.88 -20.96
N SER A 123 9.62 32.92 -20.04
CA SER A 123 8.54 31.91 -20.10
C SER A 123 7.12 32.49 -20.15
N ARG A 124 6.94 33.77 -19.80
CA ARG A 124 5.66 34.48 -19.88
C ARG A 124 5.26 34.89 -21.30
N SER A 125 6.16 34.71 -22.28
CA SER A 125 5.91 35.05 -23.70
C SER A 125 5.36 33.89 -24.54
N LEU A 126 5.23 32.70 -23.94
CA LEU A 126 4.77 31.48 -24.59
C LEU A 126 3.24 31.35 -24.44
N ALA A 127 2.55 31.03 -25.54
CA ALA A 127 1.10 31.03 -25.65
C ALA A 127 0.41 29.93 -24.82
N LEU A 128 1.10 28.85 -24.46
CA LEU A 128 0.55 27.86 -23.52
C LEU A 128 0.62 28.35 -22.06
N ALA A 129 1.30 29.45 -21.74
CA ALA A 129 1.30 29.99 -20.38
C ALA A 129 -0.13 30.36 -19.95
N GLY A 130 -0.55 29.87 -18.79
CA GLY A 130 -1.90 30.11 -18.27
C GLY A 130 -3.01 29.21 -18.84
N ILE A 131 -2.71 28.32 -19.80
CA ILE A 131 -3.72 27.47 -20.46
C ILE A 131 -4.50 26.58 -19.48
N HIS A 132 -3.95 26.27 -18.31
CA HIS A 132 -4.62 25.48 -17.27
C HIS A 132 -5.89 26.15 -16.72
N THR A 133 -6.00 27.48 -16.78
CA THR A 133 -7.09 28.24 -16.14
C THR A 133 -8.49 27.81 -16.62
N PRO A 134 -8.79 27.80 -17.93
CA PRO A 134 -10.11 27.38 -18.41
C PRO A 134 -10.39 25.87 -18.22
N PHE A 135 -9.36 25.04 -18.03
CA PHE A 135 -9.52 23.58 -17.85
C PHE A 135 -9.81 23.18 -16.40
N LEU A 136 -9.57 24.06 -15.42
CA LEU A 136 -9.73 23.73 -13.99
C LEU A 136 -11.11 23.12 -13.65
N PRO A 137 -12.26 23.62 -14.15
CA PRO A 137 -13.57 23.02 -13.87
C PRO A 137 -13.70 21.59 -14.40
N ALA A 138 -13.19 21.34 -15.62
CA ALA A 138 -13.21 20.01 -16.23
C ALA A 138 -12.34 19.03 -15.43
N VAL A 139 -11.13 19.43 -15.05
CA VAL A 139 -10.21 18.60 -14.24
C VAL A 139 -10.84 18.26 -12.89
N LYS A 140 -11.46 19.23 -12.20
CA LYS A 140 -12.14 18.98 -10.93
C LYS A 140 -13.27 17.97 -11.07
N LEU A 141 -14.11 18.11 -12.10
CA LEU A 141 -15.20 17.16 -12.37
C LEU A 141 -14.66 15.76 -12.72
N TRP A 142 -13.61 15.70 -13.53
CA TRP A 142 -13.00 14.43 -13.91
C TRP A 142 -12.36 13.71 -12.70
N LEU A 143 -11.70 14.44 -11.79
CA LEU A 143 -11.14 13.85 -10.55
C LEU A 143 -12.23 13.25 -9.64
N GLN A 144 -13.44 13.85 -9.60
CA GLN A 144 -14.57 13.25 -8.88
C GLN A 144 -14.97 11.91 -9.49
N VAL A 145 -14.95 11.80 -10.81
CA VAL A 145 -15.25 10.54 -11.50
C VAL A 145 -14.13 9.53 -11.33
N LEU A 146 -12.86 9.95 -11.33
CA LEU A 146 -11.73 9.08 -11.01
C LEU A 146 -11.91 8.43 -9.64
N ARG A 147 -12.34 9.18 -8.62
CA ARG A 147 -12.64 8.63 -7.29
C ARG A 147 -13.71 7.53 -7.35
N ASP A 148 -14.82 7.81 -8.04
CA ASP A 148 -15.94 6.87 -8.11
C ASP A 148 -15.57 5.62 -8.91
N GLN A 149 -14.79 5.78 -9.99
CA GLN A 149 -14.23 4.67 -10.78
C GLN A 149 -13.21 3.84 -10.00
N ALA A 150 -12.36 4.47 -9.19
CA ALA A 150 -11.43 3.75 -8.32
C ALA A 150 -12.20 2.86 -7.35
N LYS A 151 -13.22 3.41 -6.66
CA LYS A 151 -14.08 2.62 -5.76
C LYS A 151 -14.80 1.49 -6.50
N TRP A 152 -15.36 1.76 -7.68
CA TRP A 152 -16.02 0.73 -8.50
C TRP A 152 -15.06 -0.40 -8.90
N ARG A 153 -13.84 -0.06 -9.33
CA ARG A 153 -12.82 -1.04 -9.70
C ARG A 153 -12.40 -1.91 -8.51
N LEU A 154 -12.24 -1.29 -7.33
CA LEU A 154 -11.92 -2.01 -6.09
C LEU A 154 -13.07 -2.94 -5.68
N GLN A 155 -14.32 -2.49 -5.79
CA GLN A 155 -15.50 -3.32 -5.54
C GLN A 155 -15.52 -4.54 -6.45
N GLY A 156 -15.44 -4.34 -7.77
CA GLY A 156 -15.46 -5.44 -8.74
C GLY A 156 -14.32 -6.44 -8.53
N ALA A 157 -13.13 -5.96 -8.14
CA ALA A 157 -12.01 -6.83 -7.81
C ALA A 157 -12.26 -7.66 -6.55
N VAL A 158 -12.85 -7.06 -5.50
CA VAL A 158 -13.21 -7.79 -4.29
C VAL A 158 -14.37 -8.74 -4.56
N ASP A 159 -15.36 -8.41 -5.38
CA ASP A 159 -16.53 -9.26 -5.64
C ASP A 159 -16.15 -10.63 -6.22
N VAL A 160 -15.16 -10.69 -7.11
CA VAL A 160 -14.68 -11.93 -7.74
C VAL A 160 -13.55 -12.63 -6.98
N ASP A 161 -12.99 -12.00 -5.94
CA ASP A 161 -11.86 -12.53 -5.17
C ASP A 161 -12.20 -13.84 -4.43
N THR A 162 -11.39 -14.89 -4.52
CA THR A 162 -11.60 -16.10 -3.71
C THR A 162 -10.95 -16.00 -2.32
N LEU A 163 -10.21 -14.93 -2.04
CA LEU A 163 -9.35 -14.77 -0.87
C LEU A 163 -8.26 -15.85 -0.79
N GLU A 164 -7.75 -16.22 -1.96
CA GLU A 164 -6.60 -17.11 -2.12
C GLU A 164 -5.40 -16.33 -2.64
N PRO A 165 -4.15 -16.76 -2.33
CA PRO A 165 -2.97 -16.09 -2.86
C PRO A 165 -2.89 -16.14 -4.38
N VAL A 166 -2.34 -15.09 -5.02
CA VAL A 166 -2.22 -14.99 -6.49
C VAL A 166 -1.41 -16.14 -7.08
N ASP A 167 -0.30 -16.47 -6.44
CA ASP A 167 0.63 -17.53 -6.83
C ASP A 167 1.41 -18.03 -5.61
N ALA A 168 2.34 -18.97 -5.81
CA ALA A 168 3.13 -19.56 -4.73
C ALA A 168 4.15 -18.60 -4.08
N ALA A 169 4.49 -17.48 -4.73
CA ALA A 169 5.44 -16.48 -4.23
C ALA A 169 4.72 -15.32 -3.51
N SER A 170 3.49 -15.00 -3.91
CA SER A 170 2.64 -13.99 -3.30
C SER A 170 1.78 -14.57 -2.19
N LYS A 171 1.69 -13.87 -1.05
CA LYS A 171 0.79 -14.23 0.06
C LYS A 171 -0.51 -13.42 0.11
N HIS A 172 -0.70 -12.53 -0.87
CA HIS A 172 -1.89 -11.68 -1.03
C HIS A 172 -2.72 -12.19 -2.21
N SER A 173 -4.00 -11.82 -2.26
CA SER A 173 -4.89 -12.16 -3.38
C SER A 173 -4.76 -11.17 -4.55
N SER A 174 -5.47 -11.47 -5.65
CA SER A 174 -5.47 -10.65 -6.87
C SER A 174 -6.17 -9.31 -6.68
N SER A 175 -7.13 -9.22 -5.76
CA SER A 175 -7.81 -7.95 -5.46
C SER A 175 -6.84 -6.92 -4.85
N ALA A 176 -5.89 -7.36 -4.02
CA ALA A 176 -4.90 -6.48 -3.41
C ALA A 176 -3.88 -5.97 -4.43
N ALA A 177 -3.47 -6.83 -5.37
CA ALA A 177 -2.63 -6.43 -6.50
C ALA A 177 -3.35 -5.37 -7.37
N THR A 178 -4.66 -5.56 -7.62
CA THR A 178 -5.48 -4.59 -8.34
C THR A 178 -5.60 -3.27 -7.60
N ALA A 179 -5.77 -3.31 -6.27
CA ALA A 179 -5.83 -2.12 -5.43
C ALA A 179 -4.51 -1.34 -5.43
N SER A 180 -3.39 -2.03 -5.26
CA SER A 180 -2.04 -1.44 -5.35
C SER A 180 -1.81 -0.76 -6.70
N LEU A 181 -2.16 -1.43 -7.80
CA LEU A 181 -2.04 -0.89 -9.14
C LEU A 181 -2.92 0.35 -9.34
N CYS A 182 -4.16 0.33 -8.83
CA CYS A 182 -5.07 1.48 -8.88
C CYS A 182 -4.46 2.71 -8.20
N LEU A 183 -3.92 2.56 -6.99
CA LEU A 183 -3.25 3.64 -6.26
C LEU A 183 -2.02 4.18 -7.00
N SER A 184 -1.22 3.29 -7.60
CA SER A 184 -0.05 3.69 -8.39
C SER A 184 -0.42 4.50 -9.63
N HIS A 185 -1.48 4.12 -10.35
CA HIS A 185 -1.95 4.87 -11.51
C HIS A 185 -2.48 6.26 -11.15
N ILE A 186 -3.13 6.40 -10.00
CA ILE A 186 -3.58 7.71 -9.51
C ILE A 186 -2.37 8.62 -9.23
N GLN A 187 -1.30 8.07 -8.63
CA GLN A 187 -0.06 8.81 -8.40
C GLN A 187 0.66 9.18 -9.70
N GLU A 188 0.72 8.28 -10.68
CA GLU A 188 1.31 8.58 -11.99
C GLU A 188 0.53 9.69 -12.70
N LEU A 189 -0.81 9.62 -12.64
CA LEU A 189 -1.67 10.66 -13.19
C LEU A 189 -1.39 12.02 -12.55
N TRP A 190 -1.22 12.08 -11.24
CA TRP A 190 -0.88 13.31 -10.54
C TRP A 190 0.42 13.93 -11.07
N VAL A 191 1.46 13.11 -11.27
CA VAL A 191 2.73 13.56 -11.84
C VAL A 191 2.54 14.08 -13.27
N ARG A 192 1.71 13.40 -14.07
CA ARG A 192 1.41 13.81 -15.44
C ARG A 192 0.61 15.10 -15.51
N LEU A 193 -0.34 15.30 -14.58
CA LEU A 193 -1.17 16.49 -14.49
C LEU A 193 -0.31 17.75 -14.33
N ALA A 194 0.78 17.66 -13.56
CA ALA A 194 1.80 18.70 -13.41
C ALA A 194 1.23 20.12 -13.26
N TRP A 195 0.18 20.26 -12.44
CA TRP A 195 -0.63 21.47 -12.41
C TRP A 195 0.23 22.71 -12.07
N PRO A 196 0.26 23.74 -12.92
CA PRO A 196 1.30 24.77 -12.86
C PRO A 196 1.04 25.86 -11.80
N ASP A 197 -0.21 26.06 -11.36
CA ASP A 197 -0.55 27.02 -10.32
C ASP A 197 -0.42 26.36 -8.93
N PRO A 198 0.50 26.82 -8.06
CA PRO A 198 0.75 26.15 -6.77
C PRO A 198 -0.45 26.14 -5.82
N ALA A 199 -1.27 27.19 -5.82
CA ALA A 199 -2.42 27.28 -4.92
C ALA A 199 -3.54 26.33 -5.36
N GLN A 200 -3.79 26.24 -6.66
CA GLN A 200 -4.73 25.28 -7.24
C GLN A 200 -4.20 23.85 -7.13
N ALA A 201 -2.90 23.62 -7.35
CA ALA A 201 -2.26 22.32 -7.21
C ALA A 201 -2.39 21.82 -5.76
N GLN A 202 -2.19 22.66 -4.76
CA GLN A 202 -2.45 22.31 -3.37
C GLN A 202 -3.89 21.84 -3.16
N GLY A 203 -4.88 22.54 -3.73
CA GLY A 203 -6.29 22.16 -3.62
C GLY A 203 -6.58 20.81 -4.28
N LEU A 204 -6.08 20.58 -5.50
CA LEU A 204 -6.26 19.33 -6.24
C LEU A 204 -5.54 18.15 -5.57
N GLY A 205 -4.30 18.36 -5.11
CA GLY A 205 -3.51 17.34 -4.42
C GLY A 205 -4.10 16.95 -3.07
N THR A 206 -4.66 17.92 -2.33
CA THR A 206 -5.37 17.63 -1.08
C THR A 206 -6.62 16.78 -1.34
N GLN A 207 -7.43 17.15 -2.34
CA GLN A 207 -8.61 16.35 -2.74
C GLN A 207 -8.20 14.93 -3.13
N LEU A 208 -7.19 14.78 -3.98
CA LEU A 208 -6.73 13.48 -4.45
C LEU A 208 -6.19 12.61 -3.31
N SER A 209 -5.48 13.21 -2.35
CA SER A 209 -5.00 12.50 -1.17
C SER A 209 -6.15 11.95 -0.31
N GLN A 210 -7.22 12.73 -0.13
CA GLN A 210 -8.42 12.30 0.59
C GLN A 210 -9.12 11.16 -0.15
N ASP A 211 -9.29 11.31 -1.47
CA ASP A 211 -9.93 10.30 -2.33
C ASP A 211 -9.17 8.94 -2.28
N MET A 212 -7.83 8.98 -2.25
CA MET A 212 -6.99 7.77 -2.11
C MET A 212 -7.08 7.13 -0.71
N CYS A 213 -7.13 7.95 0.35
CA CYS A 213 -7.36 7.45 1.71
C CYS A 213 -8.73 6.75 1.80
N GLU A 214 -9.79 7.39 1.30
CA GLU A 214 -11.12 6.81 1.28
C GLU A 214 -11.19 5.51 0.48
N ALA A 215 -10.56 5.46 -0.70
CA ALA A 215 -10.51 4.25 -1.52
C ALA A 215 -9.78 3.09 -0.80
N SER A 216 -8.69 3.40 -0.10
CA SER A 216 -7.92 2.41 0.67
C SER A 216 -8.75 1.83 1.82
N LEU A 217 -9.43 2.68 2.59
CA LEU A 217 -10.31 2.24 3.69
C LEU A 217 -11.52 1.47 3.16
N PHE A 218 -12.15 1.96 2.10
CA PHE A 218 -13.26 1.28 1.43
C PHE A 218 -12.87 -0.14 1.03
N TYR A 219 -11.71 -0.33 0.40
CA TYR A 219 -11.21 -1.66 0.05
C TYR A 219 -11.08 -2.60 1.27
N THR A 220 -10.52 -2.12 2.39
CA THR A 220 -10.40 -2.95 3.60
C THR A 220 -11.75 -3.30 4.23
N GLU A 221 -12.74 -2.41 4.13
CA GLU A 221 -14.10 -2.68 4.59
C GLU A 221 -14.76 -3.78 3.73
N LEU A 222 -14.54 -3.75 2.42
CA LEU A 222 -15.04 -4.80 1.51
C LEU A 222 -14.41 -6.17 1.81
N LEU A 223 -13.10 -6.22 2.05
CA LEU A 223 -12.43 -7.47 2.44
C LEU A 223 -13.03 -8.06 3.72
N ARG A 224 -13.28 -7.22 4.72
CA ARG A 224 -13.89 -7.65 5.99
C ARG A 224 -15.29 -8.22 5.77
N LYS A 225 -16.14 -7.50 5.04
CA LYS A 225 -17.48 -7.99 4.67
C LYS A 225 -17.40 -9.31 3.89
N LYS A 226 -16.41 -9.46 3.02
CA LYS A 226 -16.25 -10.65 2.20
C LYS A 226 -15.85 -11.88 3.01
N VAL A 227 -14.88 -11.75 3.91
CA VAL A 227 -14.49 -12.88 4.78
C VAL A 227 -15.61 -13.27 5.74
N ASP A 228 -16.43 -12.32 6.20
CA ASP A 228 -17.56 -12.60 7.09
C ASP A 228 -18.77 -13.27 6.38
N THR A 229 -18.90 -13.10 5.06
CA THR A 229 -20.04 -13.60 4.26
C THR A 229 -19.75 -14.87 3.46
N GLN A 230 -18.49 -15.33 3.41
CA GLN A 230 -18.11 -16.55 2.71
C GLN A 230 -18.85 -17.79 3.26
N PRO A 231 -19.65 -18.50 2.44
CA PRO A 231 -20.38 -19.68 2.88
C PRO A 231 -19.44 -20.89 3.05
N GLY A 232 -19.54 -21.58 4.19
CA GLY A 232 -18.97 -22.91 4.37
C GLY A 232 -17.56 -22.98 4.95
N ALA A 233 -16.90 -21.86 5.24
CA ALA A 233 -15.63 -21.88 5.95
C ALA A 233 -15.91 -21.98 7.46
N ALA A 234 -15.77 -23.17 8.04
CA ALA A 234 -15.72 -23.39 9.48
C ALA A 234 -14.32 -23.92 9.84
N GLY A 235 -13.73 -23.38 10.91
CA GLY A 235 -12.39 -23.79 11.35
C GLY A 235 -11.28 -23.27 10.44
N GLU A 236 -10.42 -24.17 9.96
CA GLU A 236 -9.12 -23.84 9.34
C GLU A 236 -9.21 -22.96 8.09
N ALA A 237 -10.20 -23.20 7.22
CA ALA A 237 -10.36 -22.44 5.97
C ALA A 237 -10.58 -20.94 6.23
N VAL A 238 -11.26 -20.58 7.32
CA VAL A 238 -11.43 -19.18 7.72
C VAL A 238 -10.10 -18.58 8.16
N SER A 239 -9.28 -19.35 8.87
CA SER A 239 -7.96 -18.90 9.34
C SER A 239 -7.02 -18.61 8.18
N GLU A 240 -7.02 -19.44 7.13
CA GLU A 240 -6.25 -19.20 5.90
C GLU A 240 -6.72 -17.93 5.18
N GLN A 241 -8.03 -17.76 4.99
CA GLN A 241 -8.61 -16.56 4.37
C GLN A 241 -8.30 -15.29 5.16
N LEU A 242 -8.35 -15.34 6.50
CA LEU A 242 -7.98 -14.21 7.36
C LEU A 242 -6.49 -13.86 7.23
N CYS A 243 -5.61 -14.84 6.97
CA CYS A 243 -4.20 -14.58 6.68
C CYS A 243 -4.04 -13.82 5.35
N VAL A 244 -4.78 -14.22 4.31
CA VAL A 244 -4.77 -13.51 3.02
C VAL A 244 -5.31 -12.09 3.18
N VAL A 245 -6.40 -11.89 3.93
CA VAL A 245 -6.94 -10.55 4.23
C VAL A 245 -5.91 -9.69 4.95
N LEU A 246 -5.20 -10.22 5.95
CA LEU A 246 -4.12 -9.49 6.63
C LEU A 246 -3.03 -9.05 5.65
N ASN A 247 -2.58 -9.94 4.77
CA ASN A 247 -1.56 -9.64 3.78
C ASN A 247 -2.04 -8.62 2.75
N ASN A 248 -3.31 -8.68 2.35
CA ASN A 248 -3.93 -7.69 1.48
C ASN A 248 -3.93 -6.29 2.11
N VAL A 249 -4.32 -6.19 3.39
CA VAL A 249 -4.29 -4.93 4.15
C VAL A 249 -2.87 -4.37 4.23
N GLU A 250 -1.87 -5.21 4.52
CA GLU A 250 -0.47 -4.77 4.60
C GLU A 250 0.08 -4.32 3.23
N LEU A 251 -0.27 -5.01 2.13
CA LEU A 251 0.10 -4.58 0.77
C LEU A 251 -0.51 -3.23 0.42
N VAL A 252 -1.81 -3.04 0.67
CA VAL A 252 -2.50 -1.77 0.39
C VAL A 252 -1.97 -0.65 1.28
N ARG A 253 -1.65 -0.90 2.55
CA ARG A 253 -1.02 0.07 3.45
C ARG A 253 0.32 0.58 2.92
N ARG A 254 1.17 -0.31 2.39
CA ARG A 254 2.43 0.08 1.76
C ARG A 254 2.20 0.88 0.48
N ALA A 255 1.32 0.38 -0.39
CA ALA A 255 1.02 0.99 -1.68
C ALA A 255 0.41 2.40 -1.51
N SER A 256 -0.55 2.56 -0.60
CA SER A 256 -1.19 3.85 -0.32
C SER A 256 -0.19 4.83 0.27
N GLY A 257 0.63 4.40 1.24
CA GLY A 257 1.69 5.24 1.81
C GLY A 257 2.72 5.68 0.76
N GLN A 258 3.12 4.81 -0.16
CA GLN A 258 4.04 5.17 -1.24
C GLN A 258 3.39 6.15 -2.22
N ALA A 259 2.17 5.84 -2.67
CA ALA A 259 1.46 6.63 -3.66
C ALA A 259 1.12 8.04 -3.15
N LEU A 260 0.69 8.15 -1.88
CA LEU A 260 0.45 9.44 -1.21
C LEU A 260 1.72 10.29 -1.11
N ARG A 261 2.88 9.70 -0.77
CA ARG A 261 4.16 10.44 -0.78
C ARG A 261 4.51 10.95 -2.17
N GLY A 262 4.13 10.20 -3.21
CA GLY A 262 4.26 10.60 -4.61
C GLY A 262 3.34 11.74 -5.05
N LEU A 263 2.39 12.17 -4.20
CA LEU A 263 1.55 13.35 -4.45
C LEU A 263 2.20 14.67 -4.05
N ALA A 264 3.42 14.68 -3.50
CA ALA A 264 4.06 15.88 -3.00
C ALA A 264 3.98 17.05 -4.02
N TRP A 265 3.31 18.13 -3.62
CA TRP A 265 3.22 19.37 -4.39
C TRP A 265 4.18 20.42 -3.83
N SER A 266 4.65 21.33 -4.70
CA SER A 266 5.54 22.42 -4.29
C SER A 266 4.78 23.42 -3.41
N GLU A 267 5.21 23.61 -2.16
CA GLU A 267 4.71 24.68 -1.27
C GLU A 267 5.33 26.05 -1.63
N GLY A 268 5.20 26.48 -2.90
CA GLY A 268 5.67 27.81 -3.35
C GLY A 268 7.14 28.13 -3.04
N ALA A 269 7.51 29.42 -3.07
CA ALA A 269 8.88 29.90 -2.92
C ALA A 269 9.47 29.77 -1.49
N ASN A 270 8.66 29.37 -0.51
CA ASN A 270 9.05 29.26 0.90
C ASN A 270 9.07 27.82 1.42
N GLY A 271 8.72 26.83 0.60
CA GLY A 271 8.81 25.41 0.96
C GLY A 271 10.26 24.95 0.97
N LEU A 272 10.70 24.31 2.07
CA LEU A 272 11.96 23.59 2.09
C LEU A 272 11.87 22.42 1.08
N GLU A 273 12.76 22.39 0.10
CA GLU A 273 12.84 21.29 -0.86
C GLU A 273 12.91 19.94 -0.12
N GLY A 274 12.00 19.03 -0.44
CA GLY A 274 11.95 17.68 0.13
C GLY A 274 11.06 17.49 1.36
N VAL A 275 10.39 18.52 1.87
CA VAL A 275 9.42 18.37 2.97
C VAL A 275 8.00 18.13 2.42
N LEU A 276 7.35 17.06 2.88
CA LEU A 276 5.96 16.77 2.50
C LEU A 276 5.02 17.87 3.03
N PRO A 277 4.04 18.33 2.23
CA PRO A 277 3.03 19.27 2.68
C PRO A 277 2.32 18.78 3.95
N ARG A 278 2.09 19.68 4.92
CA ARG A 278 1.48 19.30 6.22
C ARG A 278 0.15 18.55 6.08
N PRO A 279 -0.80 18.98 5.22
CA PRO A 279 -2.05 18.26 5.02
C PRO A 279 -1.81 16.83 4.53
N LEU A 280 -0.91 16.65 3.56
CA LEU A 280 -0.56 15.34 3.01
C LEU A 280 0.08 14.44 4.07
N LEU A 281 1.00 14.98 4.87
CA LEU A 281 1.63 14.24 5.96
C LEU A 281 0.60 13.79 7.00
N SER A 282 -0.35 14.66 7.37
CA SER A 282 -1.44 14.30 8.28
C SER A 282 -2.35 13.21 7.71
N SER A 283 -2.66 13.27 6.42
CA SER A 283 -3.45 12.24 5.73
C SER A 283 -2.74 10.89 5.69
N ILE A 284 -1.42 10.87 5.43
CA ILE A 284 -0.62 9.64 5.45
C ILE A 284 -0.61 9.02 6.84
N GLN A 285 -0.41 9.83 7.89
CA GLN A 285 -0.38 9.34 9.27
C GLN A 285 -1.75 8.79 9.70
N ALA A 286 -2.83 9.54 9.45
CA ALA A 286 -4.18 9.10 9.78
C ALA A 286 -4.56 7.80 9.06
N LEU A 287 -4.24 7.69 7.75
CA LEU A 287 -4.49 6.47 6.99
C LEU A 287 -3.68 5.28 7.53
N ASP A 288 -2.41 5.48 7.88
CA ASP A 288 -1.58 4.40 8.43
C ASP A 288 -2.14 3.91 9.78
N GLU A 289 -2.56 4.82 10.66
CA GLU A 289 -3.22 4.46 11.93
C GLU A 289 -4.52 3.70 11.70
N ASP A 290 -5.35 4.12 10.75
CA ASP A 290 -6.61 3.45 10.43
C ASP A 290 -6.38 2.06 9.84
N LEU A 291 -5.44 1.90 8.90
CA LEU A 291 -5.09 0.61 8.31
C LEU A 291 -4.41 -0.33 9.32
N LEU A 292 -3.63 0.19 10.27
CA LEU A 292 -3.10 -0.59 11.38
C LEU A 292 -4.23 -1.07 12.32
N ARG A 293 -5.22 -0.21 12.59
CA ARG A 293 -6.42 -0.61 13.36
C ARG A 293 -7.21 -1.71 12.66
N GLU A 294 -7.29 -1.64 11.34
CA GLU A 294 -7.88 -2.70 10.52
C GLU A 294 -7.09 -4.01 10.63
N ALA A 295 -5.76 -3.96 10.48
CA ALA A 295 -4.91 -5.12 10.67
C ALA A 295 -5.07 -5.74 12.07
N HIS A 296 -5.18 -4.93 13.13
CA HIS A 296 -5.44 -5.41 14.49
C HIS A 296 -6.83 -6.07 14.62
N THR A 297 -7.85 -5.53 13.96
CA THR A 297 -9.20 -6.08 13.97
C THR A 297 -9.24 -7.47 13.32
N VAL A 298 -8.59 -7.61 12.15
CA VAL A 298 -8.50 -8.91 11.46
C VAL A 298 -7.61 -9.87 12.26
N THR A 299 -6.52 -9.39 12.87
CA THR A 299 -5.67 -10.19 13.77
C THR A 299 -6.47 -10.74 14.95
N ALA A 300 -7.29 -9.91 15.59
CA ALA A 300 -8.16 -10.35 16.68
C ALA A 300 -9.20 -11.39 16.22
N HIS A 301 -9.74 -11.24 15.00
CA HIS A 301 -10.63 -12.25 14.43
C HIS A 301 -9.89 -13.58 14.21
N LEU A 302 -8.68 -13.55 13.67
CA LEU A 302 -7.85 -14.74 13.48
C LEU A 302 -7.54 -15.44 14.81
N THR A 303 -7.02 -14.70 15.79
CA THR A 303 -6.66 -15.28 17.10
C THR A 303 -7.88 -15.74 17.90
N SER A 304 -9.06 -15.13 17.69
CA SER A 304 -10.31 -15.58 18.32
C SER A 304 -10.65 -17.05 18.03
N LYS A 305 -10.25 -17.56 16.86
CA LYS A 305 -10.46 -18.97 16.47
C LYS A 305 -9.62 -19.94 17.29
N MET A 306 -8.52 -19.47 17.89
CA MET A 306 -7.59 -20.27 18.69
C MET A 306 -7.90 -20.23 20.19
N VAL A 307 -8.77 -19.32 20.64
CA VAL A 307 -9.08 -19.10 22.07
C VAL A 307 -9.57 -20.36 22.76
N ALA A 308 -10.49 -21.10 22.12
CA ALA A 308 -11.08 -22.30 22.71
C ALA A 308 -10.04 -23.41 22.94
N ASP A 309 -9.19 -23.66 21.94
CA ASP A 309 -8.11 -24.64 22.03
C ASP A 309 -7.06 -24.23 23.06
N ILE A 310 -6.64 -22.96 23.06
CA ILE A 310 -5.69 -22.43 24.05
C ILE A 310 -6.24 -22.63 25.47
N ARG A 311 -7.50 -22.27 25.72
CA ARG A 311 -8.13 -22.48 27.03
C ARG A 311 -8.18 -23.96 27.41
N LYS A 312 -8.52 -24.83 26.46
CA LYS A 312 -8.55 -26.29 26.66
C LYS A 312 -7.17 -26.82 27.08
N TYR A 313 -6.10 -26.42 26.41
CA TYR A 313 -4.74 -26.88 26.75
C TYR A 313 -4.21 -26.26 28.06
N VAL A 314 -4.50 -24.99 28.33
CA VAL A 314 -4.17 -24.37 29.63
C VAL A 314 -4.93 -25.06 30.77
N GLN A 315 -6.19 -25.42 30.55
CA GLN A 315 -6.97 -26.19 31.53
C GLN A 315 -6.40 -27.60 31.72
N HIS A 316 -5.91 -28.25 30.67
CA HIS A 316 -5.22 -29.54 30.77
C HIS A 316 -3.99 -29.44 31.70
N ILE A 317 -3.15 -28.42 31.53
CA ILE A 317 -1.99 -28.17 32.42
C ILE A 317 -2.44 -27.96 33.87
N SER A 318 -3.52 -27.19 34.06
CA SER A 318 -4.11 -26.91 35.37
C SER A 318 -4.61 -28.18 36.09
N LEU A 319 -5.25 -29.09 35.35
CA LEU A 319 -5.91 -30.29 35.91
C LEU A 319 -4.99 -31.53 35.93
N SER A 320 -3.77 -31.40 35.42
CA SER A 320 -2.82 -32.51 35.41
C SER A 320 -2.42 -32.93 36.84
N PRO A 321 -2.22 -34.23 37.10
CA PRO A 321 -1.88 -34.74 38.42
C PRO A 321 -0.49 -34.27 38.87
N ASP A 322 -0.26 -34.14 40.17
CA ASP A 322 1.00 -33.61 40.71
C ASP A 322 2.22 -34.50 40.45
N SER A 323 2.01 -35.77 40.08
CA SER A 323 3.08 -36.68 39.67
C SER A 323 3.54 -36.51 38.22
N ILE A 324 2.80 -35.75 37.40
CA ILE A 324 3.16 -35.53 35.99
C ILE A 324 4.46 -34.72 35.91
N GLN A 325 5.30 -35.03 34.92
CA GLN A 325 6.44 -34.17 34.64
C GLN A 325 5.99 -32.87 33.95
N ASN A 326 6.68 -31.76 34.24
CA ASN A 326 6.28 -30.44 33.72
C ASN A 326 6.32 -30.37 32.19
N ASP A 327 7.28 -31.07 31.58
CA ASP A 327 7.45 -31.19 30.13
C ASP A 327 6.31 -31.99 29.47
N GLU A 328 5.90 -33.10 30.08
CA GLU A 328 4.74 -33.89 29.64
C GLU A 328 3.42 -33.10 29.76
N ALA A 329 3.27 -32.29 30.81
CA ALA A 329 2.07 -31.48 31.01
C ALA A 329 1.89 -30.40 29.93
N VAL A 330 2.98 -29.76 29.51
CA VAL A 330 2.96 -28.67 28.51
C VAL A 330 3.05 -29.17 27.07
N ALA A 331 3.56 -30.37 26.83
CA ALA A 331 3.79 -30.92 25.48
C ALA A 331 2.57 -30.83 24.53
N PRO A 332 1.31 -31.09 24.96
CA PRO A 332 0.16 -30.97 24.07
C PRO A 332 -0.06 -29.53 23.56
N LEU A 333 0.16 -28.53 24.42
CA LEU A 333 0.06 -27.11 24.05
C LEU A 333 1.14 -26.74 23.04
N LEU A 334 2.40 -27.10 23.32
CA LEU A 334 3.52 -26.78 22.44
C LEU A 334 3.39 -27.46 21.08
N LYS A 335 2.87 -28.70 21.02
CA LYS A 335 2.60 -29.38 19.75
C LYS A 335 1.54 -28.65 18.93
N TYR A 336 0.42 -28.26 19.55
CA TYR A 336 -0.61 -27.48 18.89
C TYR A 336 -0.06 -26.16 18.34
N LEU A 337 0.72 -25.44 19.14
CA LEU A 337 1.33 -24.18 18.71
C LEU A 337 2.37 -24.40 17.59
N ASP A 338 3.17 -25.47 17.63
CA ASP A 338 4.16 -25.79 16.58
C ASP A 338 3.47 -25.99 15.22
N GLU A 339 2.38 -26.75 15.19
CA GLU A 339 1.60 -27.00 13.98
C GLU A 339 0.94 -25.71 13.46
N LYS A 340 0.30 -24.92 14.35
CA LYS A 340 -0.39 -23.68 13.95
C LYS A 340 0.54 -22.57 13.54
N LEU A 341 1.61 -22.32 14.29
CA LEU A 341 2.54 -21.25 13.95
C LEU A 341 3.32 -21.56 12.66
N ALA A 342 3.60 -22.82 12.36
CA ALA A 342 4.19 -23.20 11.07
C ALA A 342 3.29 -22.78 9.89
N LEU A 343 1.98 -23.08 9.96
CA LEU A 343 1.02 -22.66 8.93
C LEU A 343 0.93 -21.13 8.80
N LEU A 344 0.92 -20.42 9.94
CA LEU A 344 0.90 -18.96 9.96
C LEU A 344 2.19 -18.36 9.38
N ASN A 345 3.36 -18.95 9.64
CA ASN A 345 4.63 -18.52 9.04
C ASN A 345 4.57 -18.59 7.52
N ASP A 346 4.07 -19.71 7.00
CA ASP A 346 3.99 -19.97 5.57
C ASP A 346 2.96 -19.02 4.93
N SER A 347 1.89 -18.68 5.64
CA SER A 347 0.75 -17.90 5.12
C SER A 347 0.87 -16.39 5.30
N LEU A 348 1.64 -15.87 6.27
CA LEU A 348 1.71 -14.43 6.58
C LEU A 348 3.01 -13.78 6.14
N VAL A 349 2.94 -12.50 5.75
CA VAL A 349 4.16 -11.67 5.64
C VAL A 349 4.73 -11.35 7.02
N LYS A 350 6.02 -11.04 7.10
CA LYS A 350 6.77 -10.90 8.36
C LYS A 350 6.10 -9.95 9.38
N GLU A 351 5.62 -8.81 8.91
CA GLU A 351 5.01 -7.78 9.77
C GLU A 351 3.69 -8.26 10.36
N ASN A 352 2.88 -8.96 9.57
CA ASN A 352 1.63 -9.54 10.05
C ASN A 352 1.87 -10.76 10.94
N LEU A 353 2.88 -11.58 10.63
CA LEU A 353 3.29 -12.68 11.49
C LEU A 353 3.68 -12.15 12.87
N SER A 354 4.51 -11.10 12.95
CA SER A 354 4.88 -10.47 14.22
C SER A 354 3.65 -10.02 15.01
N ARG A 355 2.69 -9.34 14.36
CA ARG A 355 1.44 -8.88 15.00
C ARG A 355 0.60 -10.03 15.52
N VAL A 356 0.49 -11.12 14.75
CA VAL A 356 -0.26 -12.31 15.15
C VAL A 356 0.42 -13.03 16.31
N LEU A 357 1.76 -13.15 16.29
CA LEU A 357 2.52 -13.72 17.40
C LEU A 357 2.33 -12.92 18.69
N GLU A 358 2.37 -11.58 18.64
CA GLU A 358 2.12 -10.72 19.81
C GLU A 358 0.71 -10.94 20.35
N ALA A 359 -0.31 -10.95 19.48
CA ALA A 359 -1.68 -11.19 19.90
C ALA A 359 -1.89 -12.60 20.51
N LEU A 360 -1.22 -13.62 19.97
CA LEU A 360 -1.26 -14.98 20.52
C LEU A 360 -0.53 -15.10 21.86
N TRP A 361 0.60 -14.42 22.00
CA TRP A 361 1.35 -14.35 23.25
C TRP A 361 0.49 -13.75 24.37
N GLU A 362 -0.15 -12.60 24.13
CA GLU A 362 -1.06 -11.96 25.08
C GLU A 362 -2.24 -12.87 25.44
N LEU A 363 -2.82 -13.55 24.45
CA LEU A 363 -3.92 -14.48 24.66
C LEU A 363 -3.51 -15.65 25.57
N LEU A 364 -2.32 -16.21 25.37
CA LEU A 364 -1.75 -17.27 26.20
C LEU A 364 -1.50 -16.79 27.64
N LEU A 365 -0.87 -15.62 27.80
CA LEU A 365 -0.64 -15.03 29.12
C LEU A 365 -1.95 -14.80 29.86
N GLN A 366 -2.97 -14.27 29.18
CA GLN A 366 -4.28 -14.04 29.78
C GLN A 366 -4.95 -15.35 30.20
N ALA A 367 -4.87 -16.40 29.39
CA ALA A 367 -5.42 -17.71 29.73
C ALA A 367 -4.71 -18.33 30.94
N ILE A 368 -3.38 -18.23 31.01
CA ILE A 368 -2.58 -18.70 32.15
C ILE A 368 -2.93 -17.91 33.42
N LEU A 369 -3.02 -16.59 33.35
CA LEU A 369 -3.43 -15.74 34.48
C LEU A 369 -4.84 -16.08 34.98
N GLN A 370 -5.77 -16.38 34.09
CA GLN A 370 -7.11 -16.83 34.45
C GLN A 370 -7.05 -18.18 35.18
N ALA A 371 -6.27 -19.14 34.69
CA ALA A 371 -6.11 -20.44 35.36
C ALA A 371 -5.47 -20.31 36.74
N LEU A 372 -4.43 -19.48 36.87
CA LEU A 372 -3.74 -19.22 38.13
C LEU A 372 -4.60 -18.49 39.15
N SER A 373 -5.48 -17.58 38.70
CA SER A 373 -6.36 -16.81 39.59
C SER A 373 -7.58 -17.59 40.05
N ALA A 374 -8.10 -18.49 39.20
CA ALA A 374 -9.21 -19.37 39.50
C ALA A 374 -8.84 -20.47 40.53
N ASN A 375 -7.59 -20.90 40.57
CA ASN A 375 -7.11 -21.95 41.47
C ASN A 375 -6.31 -21.35 42.65
N ARG A 376 -6.96 -21.24 43.81
CA ARG A 376 -6.35 -20.74 45.07
C ARG A 376 -6.14 -21.91 46.04
N GLY A 377 -4.99 -21.96 46.71
CA GLY A 377 -4.69 -22.98 47.73
C GLY A 377 -4.30 -24.36 47.17
N VAL A 378 -3.82 -24.40 45.93
CA VAL A 378 -3.32 -25.61 45.25
C VAL A 378 -1.86 -25.91 45.59
N SER A 379 -1.38 -27.11 45.23
CA SER A 379 -0.04 -27.62 45.52
C SER A 379 1.09 -26.77 44.93
N ALA A 380 2.31 -26.94 45.46
CA ALA A 380 3.50 -26.30 44.89
C ALA A 380 3.75 -26.75 43.44
N ASP A 381 3.48 -28.04 43.15
CA ASP A 381 3.65 -28.63 41.82
C ASP A 381 2.75 -27.95 40.77
N PHE A 382 1.54 -27.54 41.14
CA PHE A 382 0.68 -26.74 40.26
C PHE A 382 1.36 -25.44 39.81
N TYR A 383 1.95 -24.68 40.74
CA TYR A 383 2.65 -23.43 40.41
C TYR A 383 3.96 -23.69 39.66
N GLY A 384 4.64 -24.81 39.96
CA GLY A 384 5.80 -25.29 39.22
C GLY A 384 5.50 -25.57 37.75
N ARG A 385 4.40 -26.28 37.46
CA ARG A 385 3.92 -26.56 36.08
C ARG A 385 3.72 -25.29 35.26
N PHE A 386 3.08 -24.27 35.84
CA PHE A 386 2.85 -23.00 35.17
C PHE A 386 4.11 -22.14 35.02
N HIS A 387 5.03 -22.18 35.99
CA HIS A 387 6.32 -21.50 35.85
C HIS A 387 7.12 -22.08 34.69
N PHE A 388 7.25 -23.41 34.63
CA PHE A 388 7.91 -24.11 33.53
C PHE A 388 7.23 -23.83 32.19
N THR A 389 5.89 -23.83 32.16
CA THR A 389 5.11 -23.50 30.96
C THR A 389 5.45 -22.09 30.44
N LEU A 390 5.52 -21.09 31.32
CA LEU A 390 5.87 -19.73 30.94
C LEU A 390 7.29 -19.64 30.34
N GLU A 391 8.27 -20.33 30.92
CA GLU A 391 9.64 -20.37 30.40
C GLU A 391 9.73 -21.08 29.05
N ALA A 392 9.03 -22.21 28.90
CA ALA A 392 8.95 -22.95 27.65
C ALA A 392 8.32 -22.11 26.54
N LEU A 393 7.24 -21.37 26.84
CA LEU A 393 6.59 -20.48 25.87
C LEU A 393 7.48 -19.30 25.48
N VAL A 394 8.25 -18.70 26.40
CA VAL A 394 9.22 -17.64 26.05
C VAL A 394 10.25 -18.16 25.05
N SER A 395 10.87 -19.32 25.32
CA SER A 395 11.83 -19.93 24.39
C SER A 395 11.19 -20.25 23.04
N PHE A 396 9.94 -20.73 23.05
CA PHE A 396 9.19 -21.12 21.87
C PHE A 396 8.83 -19.91 20.96
N PHE A 397 8.29 -18.83 21.53
CA PHE A 397 7.95 -17.62 20.78
C PHE A 397 9.17 -16.79 20.39
N HIS A 398 10.28 -16.88 21.13
CA HIS A 398 11.53 -16.23 20.76
C HIS A 398 12.17 -16.90 19.53
N ALA A 399 12.07 -18.23 19.44
CA ALA A 399 12.57 -19.04 18.31
C ALA A 399 14.01 -18.65 17.88
N GLU A 400 14.93 -18.56 18.84
CA GLU A 400 16.35 -18.20 18.59
C GLU A 400 16.53 -16.87 17.84
N GLY A 401 15.64 -15.91 18.09
CA GLY A 401 15.69 -14.57 17.50
C GLY A 401 14.93 -14.44 16.18
N GLN A 402 14.30 -15.51 15.68
CA GLN A 402 13.46 -15.46 14.49
C GLN A 402 12.00 -15.10 14.77
N GLY A 403 11.57 -15.24 16.03
CA GLY A 403 10.22 -14.88 16.49
C GLY A 403 10.19 -13.50 17.15
N LEU A 404 9.54 -13.41 18.30
CA LEU A 404 9.43 -12.15 19.05
C LEU A 404 10.71 -11.83 19.83
N PRO A 405 11.09 -10.54 19.95
CA PRO A 405 12.23 -10.14 20.77
C PRO A 405 11.93 -10.41 22.25
N LEU A 406 12.97 -10.78 23.02
CA LEU A 406 12.84 -11.09 24.45
C LEU A 406 12.27 -9.92 25.27
N GLU A 407 12.47 -8.68 24.80
CA GLU A 407 11.93 -7.48 25.42
C GLU A 407 10.39 -7.45 25.38
N ASN A 408 9.79 -7.89 24.27
CA ASN A 408 8.33 -7.99 24.11
C ASN A 408 7.77 -9.19 24.88
N LEU A 409 8.55 -10.26 25.04
CA LEU A 409 8.12 -11.48 25.76
C LEU A 409 8.24 -11.36 27.28
N ARG A 410 9.17 -10.54 27.79
CA ARG A 410 9.41 -10.33 29.23
C ARG A 410 8.82 -9.00 29.72
N ASP A 411 7.62 -8.73 29.25
CA ASP A 411 6.85 -7.53 29.52
C ASP A 411 6.27 -7.50 30.95
N GLY A 412 5.43 -6.50 31.25
CA GLY A 412 4.78 -6.38 32.55
C GLY A 412 3.85 -7.55 32.87
N SER A 413 3.09 -8.04 31.90
CA SER A 413 2.12 -9.13 32.07
C SER A 413 2.81 -10.46 32.37
N TYR A 414 3.94 -10.73 31.71
CA TYR A 414 4.82 -11.87 32.04
C TYR A 414 5.36 -11.78 33.47
N LYS A 415 5.83 -10.60 33.90
CA LYS A 415 6.38 -10.40 35.25
C LYS A 415 5.34 -10.65 36.34
N VAL A 416 4.10 -10.21 36.14
CA VAL A 416 3.00 -10.46 37.09
C VAL A 416 2.70 -11.95 37.21
N SER A 417 2.58 -12.65 36.07
CA SER A 417 2.34 -14.10 36.03
C SER A 417 3.47 -14.88 36.73
N GLY A 418 4.72 -14.56 36.39
CA GLY A 418 5.90 -15.19 37.00
C GLY A 418 6.05 -14.89 38.49
N ALA A 419 5.73 -13.67 38.92
CA ALA A 419 5.72 -13.31 40.35
C ALA A 419 4.64 -14.08 41.13
N LEU A 420 3.46 -14.29 40.54
CA LEU A 420 2.39 -15.05 41.17
C LEU A 420 2.79 -16.52 41.37
N CYS A 421 3.45 -17.13 40.38
CA CYS A 421 4.00 -18.48 40.51
C CYS A 421 5.08 -18.54 41.60
N ARG A 422 6.07 -17.63 41.58
CA ARG A 422 7.18 -17.61 42.54
C ARG A 422 6.73 -17.36 43.98
N ASN A 423 5.87 -16.38 44.20
CA ASN A 423 5.42 -16.00 45.55
C ASN A 423 4.56 -17.08 46.19
N LYS A 424 3.76 -17.80 45.40
CA LYS A 424 2.92 -18.88 45.94
C LYS A 424 3.66 -20.20 46.12
N PHE A 425 4.63 -20.51 45.25
CA PHE A 425 5.54 -21.63 45.43
C PHE A 425 6.33 -21.54 46.75
N ALA A 426 6.81 -20.33 47.10
CA ALA A 426 7.50 -20.08 48.37
C ALA A 426 6.61 -20.14 49.62
N SER A 427 5.28 -20.14 49.46
CA SER A 427 4.31 -20.04 50.56
C SER A 427 3.65 -21.37 50.96
N VAL A 428 3.97 -22.48 50.29
CA VAL A 428 3.43 -23.81 50.63
C VAL A 428 4.15 -24.34 51.88
N PRO A 429 3.45 -24.56 53.02
CA PRO A 429 4.08 -25.10 54.22
C PRO A 429 4.54 -26.53 53.94
N CYS A 430 5.82 -26.82 54.15
CA CYS A 430 6.34 -28.18 54.13
C CYS A 430 5.65 -29.01 55.24
N SER A 431 4.61 -29.76 54.92
CA SER A 431 4.00 -30.69 55.86
C SER A 431 4.73 -32.03 55.82
N GLY A 432 5.66 -32.24 56.76
CA GLY A 432 5.97 -33.55 57.32
C GLY A 432 7.22 -34.29 56.79
N HIS A 433 8.40 -33.91 57.27
CA HIS A 433 9.41 -34.77 57.94
C HIS A 433 10.72 -33.97 58.15
N PRO A 434 11.43 -34.12 59.29
CA PRO A 434 12.59 -33.30 59.59
C PRO A 434 13.85 -33.92 58.97
N CYS A 435 14.42 -33.25 57.96
CA CYS A 435 15.79 -33.51 57.53
C CYS A 435 16.58 -32.19 57.45
N VAL A 436 17.63 -32.20 58.24
CA VAL A 436 18.72 -31.25 58.40
C VAL A 436 19.34 -30.85 57.05
N GLY A 437 19.57 -29.55 56.84
CA GLY A 437 20.44 -29.04 55.78
C GLY A 437 19.91 -27.76 55.14
N GLU A 438 20.59 -26.64 55.36
CA GLU A 438 20.48 -25.45 54.53
C GLU A 438 20.76 -25.82 53.06
N THR A 439 19.73 -25.90 52.22
CA THR A 439 19.89 -25.72 50.78
C THR A 439 19.57 -24.29 50.44
N THR A 440 20.59 -23.45 50.59
CA THR A 440 20.77 -22.25 49.78
C THR A 440 20.57 -22.62 48.30
N TRP A 441 19.77 -21.84 47.59
CA TRP A 441 19.76 -21.80 46.13
C TRP A 441 21.21 -21.78 45.62
N PRO A 442 21.62 -22.62 44.65
CA PRO A 442 22.89 -22.41 44.00
C PRO A 442 22.81 -21.07 43.24
N PRO A 443 23.80 -20.18 43.41
CA PRO A 443 23.86 -18.94 42.64
C PRO A 443 24.22 -19.30 41.19
N GLY A 444 23.38 -18.87 40.25
CA GLY A 444 23.71 -18.73 38.82
C GLY A 444 24.46 -19.89 38.17
N SER A 445 23.73 -20.88 37.67
CA SER A 445 24.18 -21.61 36.49
C SER A 445 23.62 -20.90 35.25
N SER A 446 24.43 -20.00 34.69
CA SER A 446 24.51 -19.81 33.25
C SER A 446 25.01 -21.10 32.61
N GLY A 447 24.17 -22.14 32.65
CA GLY A 447 24.36 -23.38 31.90
C GLY A 447 23.49 -23.28 30.67
N ASP A 448 24.13 -23.35 29.51
CA ASP A 448 23.46 -23.52 28.23
C ASP A 448 22.33 -24.55 28.37
N SER A 449 21.09 -24.14 28.12
CA SER A 449 19.96 -25.06 27.99
C SER A 449 20.02 -25.74 26.62
N GLU A 450 21.15 -26.37 26.30
CA GLU A 450 21.19 -27.44 25.32
C GLU A 450 20.64 -28.68 26.05
N ASP A 451 19.51 -29.23 25.57
CA ASP A 451 18.84 -30.48 26.01
C ASP A 451 17.48 -30.37 26.71
N CYS A 452 16.70 -29.30 26.47
CA CYS A 452 15.23 -29.45 26.43
C CYS A 452 14.79 -29.69 24.98
N HIS A 453 15.08 -30.88 24.45
CA HIS A 453 14.70 -31.27 23.10
C HIS A 453 13.21 -31.62 23.03
N PHE A 454 12.35 -30.61 23.16
CA PHE A 454 10.98 -30.74 22.68
C PHE A 454 11.03 -30.99 21.16
N PRO A 455 10.30 -31.97 20.62
CA PRO A 455 10.27 -32.25 19.19
C PRO A 455 9.46 -31.20 18.39
N CYS A 456 9.39 -29.95 18.86
CA CYS A 456 8.84 -28.79 18.16
C CYS A 456 9.82 -28.31 17.09
N ARG A 457 10.01 -29.14 16.06
CA ARG A 457 10.92 -28.84 14.94
C ARG A 457 10.20 -28.17 13.78
N GLY A 458 8.86 -28.06 13.79
CA GLY A 458 8.09 -27.52 12.67
C GLY A 458 8.24 -26.01 12.54
N TRP A 459 7.80 -25.28 13.56
CA TRP A 459 7.88 -23.83 13.67
C TRP A 459 9.33 -23.34 13.57
N ARG A 460 10.25 -23.91 14.35
CA ARG A 460 11.68 -23.53 14.31
C ARG A 460 12.31 -23.72 12.92
N ARG A 461 11.99 -24.82 12.22
CA ARG A 461 12.51 -25.04 10.86
C ARG A 461 11.90 -24.04 9.87
N SER A 462 10.60 -23.78 9.96
CA SER A 462 9.91 -22.83 9.07
C SER A 462 10.48 -21.41 9.22
N CYS A 463 10.84 -20.98 10.44
CA CYS A 463 11.52 -19.70 10.66
C CYS A 463 12.85 -19.57 9.90
N GLY A 464 13.64 -20.65 9.81
CA GLY A 464 14.96 -20.66 9.18
C GLY A 464 14.96 -20.61 7.63
N TYR A 465 13.82 -20.82 6.98
CA TYR A 465 13.70 -20.81 5.51
C TYR A 465 13.34 -19.45 4.90
N THR A 466 13.24 -18.38 5.70
CA THR A 466 12.87 -17.03 5.21
C THR A 466 14.05 -16.19 4.69
N ASN A 467 15.14 -16.83 4.24
CA ASN A 467 16.22 -16.12 3.55
C ASN A 467 15.81 -15.74 2.11
N ALA A 468 15.78 -14.43 1.89
CA ALA A 468 15.39 -13.71 0.69
C ALA A 468 15.98 -14.26 -0.64
N PRO A 469 15.20 -14.30 -1.74
CA PRO A 469 15.78 -14.10 -3.06
C PRO A 469 16.08 -12.61 -3.26
N PRO A 470 17.04 -12.25 -4.13
CA PRO A 470 17.51 -10.87 -4.24
C PRO A 470 16.41 -9.96 -4.81
N GLU A 471 16.10 -8.87 -4.10
CA GLU A 471 15.45 -7.69 -4.67
C GLU A 471 16.42 -7.04 -5.68
N SER A 472 16.53 -7.61 -6.88
CA SER A 472 17.19 -6.97 -8.02
C SER A 472 16.84 -7.68 -9.33
N ALA A 473 15.59 -7.58 -9.75
CA ALA A 473 15.21 -7.71 -11.15
C ALA A 473 13.78 -7.19 -11.39
N LEU A 474 13.50 -5.92 -11.04
CA LEU A 474 12.55 -5.18 -11.86
C LEU A 474 13.31 -4.91 -13.17
N SER A 475 13.14 -5.83 -14.12
CA SER A 475 13.60 -5.64 -15.48
C SER A 475 13.01 -4.32 -15.98
N SER A 476 13.89 -3.37 -16.23
CA SER A 476 13.67 -2.21 -17.06
C SER A 476 13.22 -2.68 -18.44
N SER A 477 11.92 -2.93 -18.60
CA SER A 477 11.30 -2.93 -19.91
C SER A 477 11.27 -1.48 -20.38
N THR A 478 12.25 -1.19 -21.22
CA THR A 478 12.33 -0.02 -22.10
C THR A 478 10.95 0.52 -22.47
N TRP A 479 10.72 1.75 -22.04
CA TRP A 479 9.68 2.62 -22.54
C TRP A 479 9.80 2.72 -24.07
N THR A 480 8.92 2.06 -24.80
CA THR A 480 8.49 2.55 -26.10
C THR A 480 7.35 3.53 -25.85
N SER A 481 7.61 4.79 -26.17
CA SER A 481 6.72 5.94 -26.10
C SER A 481 5.53 5.82 -27.08
N SER A 482 4.70 4.79 -26.92
CA SER A 482 3.43 4.65 -27.64
C SER A 482 2.52 3.64 -26.93
N SER A 483 1.94 4.06 -25.81
CA SER A 483 0.72 3.43 -25.28
C SER A 483 0.13 4.39 -24.26
N ARG A 484 -1.00 5.00 -24.64
CA ARG A 484 -1.91 5.68 -23.73
C ARG A 484 -2.13 4.79 -22.50
N GLY A 485 -1.93 5.35 -21.31
CA GLY A 485 -2.14 4.64 -20.05
C GLY A 485 -3.56 4.08 -19.94
N PRO A 486 -3.83 3.18 -18.97
CA PRO A 486 -5.05 2.37 -18.89
C PRO A 486 -6.39 3.12 -18.77
N TRP A 487 -6.36 4.45 -18.79
CA TRP A 487 -7.50 5.33 -18.54
C TRP A 487 -7.91 6.22 -19.73
N SER A 488 -7.21 6.20 -20.88
CA SER A 488 -7.48 7.17 -21.96
C SER A 488 -7.69 6.58 -23.36
N ARG A 489 -8.46 5.48 -23.49
CA ARG A 489 -9.31 5.21 -24.70
C ARG A 489 -10.09 3.89 -24.66
N THR A 490 -9.74 2.92 -23.80
CA THR A 490 -10.36 1.58 -23.83
C THR A 490 -10.80 1.03 -22.47
N GLY A 491 -10.39 1.63 -21.35
CA GLY A 491 -10.76 1.18 -19.99
C GLY A 491 -12.15 1.64 -19.51
N LEU A 492 -12.89 2.40 -20.32
CA LEU A 492 -14.25 2.89 -20.00
C LEU A 492 -15.37 1.90 -20.38
N ALA A 493 -15.03 0.77 -21.00
CA ALA A 493 -15.99 -0.27 -21.38
C ALA A 493 -15.37 -1.67 -21.22
N ALA A 494 -15.05 -2.06 -19.97
CA ALA A 494 -14.91 -3.45 -19.53
C ALA A 494 -14.97 -3.54 -18.01
#